data_AF-A0A821WT70-F1
#
_entry.id   AF-A0A821WT70-F1
#
_cell.length_a   1.000
_cell.length_b   1.000
_cell.length_c   1.000
_cell.angle_alpha   90.00
_cell.angle_beta   90.00
_cell.angle_gamma   90.00
#
_symmetry.space_group_name_H-M   'P 1'
#
loop_
_entity.id
_entity.type
_entity.pdbx_description
1 polymer ?
#
loop_
_entity_poly.entity_id
_entity_poly.type
_entity_poly.pdbx_seq_one_letter_code
_entity_poly.pdbx_strand_id
1 'polypeptide(L)'
;GNISFANQVTYSTGLSSFPYSIAVHDFNNDSRLDIVVANYGSNNVGIFLGYGNGSFTNQTTYPTGSNSDPYSVAVDDFNNDTIPDIVVANHGTNNLGVFLGYGNGAFAIYTSIPDPLVISGDTIQKLAIDRIKSLITHILHLLFYVQYGLDEKGILDSFLLSPFTYRQ
;
A
#
# COMPACT_ATOMS: atom_id res chain seq x y z
N GLY A 1 -27.19 -5.72 36.27
CA GLY A 1 -25.85 -6.23 36.59
C GLY A 1 -24.88 -5.07 36.50
N ASN A 2 -23.97 -4.94 37.45
CA ASN A 2 -22.96 -3.88 37.42
C ASN A 2 -22.00 -4.14 36.27
N ILE A 3 -22.11 -3.34 35.20
CA ILE A 3 -21.18 -3.33 34.07
C ILE A 3 -20.05 -2.37 34.45
N SER A 4 -18.97 -2.92 35.02
CA SER A 4 -17.73 -2.17 35.24
C SER A 4 -16.83 -2.32 34.03
N PHE A 5 -16.16 -1.24 33.62
CA PHE A 5 -15.11 -1.32 32.61
C PHE A 5 -13.93 -2.16 33.11
N ALA A 6 -13.30 -2.88 32.18
CA ALA A 6 -12.02 -3.52 32.44
C ALA A 6 -10.93 -2.45 32.68
N ASN A 7 -9.82 -2.86 33.30
CA ASN A 7 -8.66 -1.98 33.47
C ASN A 7 -8.10 -1.56 32.10
N GLN A 8 -7.66 -0.31 32.00
CA GLN A 8 -6.98 0.20 30.80
C GLN A 8 -5.66 -0.56 30.57
N VAL A 9 -5.43 -0.97 29.33
CA VAL A 9 -4.13 -1.46 28.85
C VAL A 9 -3.45 -0.33 28.06
N THR A 10 -2.16 -0.14 28.27
CA THR A 10 -1.37 0.90 27.60
C THR A 10 -0.45 0.30 26.54
N TYR A 11 -0.47 0.88 25.34
CA TYR A 11 0.44 0.56 24.24
C TYR A 11 1.31 1.77 23.93
N SER A 12 2.62 1.57 23.84
CA SER A 12 3.56 2.66 23.57
C SER A 12 3.58 3.02 22.09
N THR A 13 3.39 4.30 21.77
CA THR A 13 3.64 4.88 20.44
C THR A 13 5.07 5.40 20.29
N GLY A 14 5.95 5.13 21.26
CA GLY A 14 7.36 5.56 21.26
C GLY A 14 7.60 6.84 22.05
N LEU A 15 8.86 7.07 22.43
CA LEU A 15 9.29 8.25 23.18
C LEU A 15 9.12 9.51 22.33
N SER A 16 8.55 10.57 22.92
CA SER A 16 8.30 11.86 22.26
C SER A 16 7.48 11.75 20.97
N SER A 17 6.64 10.71 20.85
CA SER A 17 5.84 10.44 19.65
C SER A 17 4.69 11.42 19.46
N PHE A 18 4.12 11.95 20.55
CA PHE A 18 2.98 12.87 20.55
C PHE A 18 1.88 12.40 19.56
N PRO A 19 1.14 11.32 19.86
CA PRO A 19 0.12 10.81 18.94
C PRO A 19 -1.07 11.79 18.85
N TYR A 20 -1.47 12.17 17.62
CA TYR A 20 -2.51 13.21 17.38
C TYR A 20 -3.81 12.65 16.79
N SER A 21 -3.71 11.61 15.96
CA SER A 21 -4.85 11.03 15.26
C SER A 21 -4.74 9.52 15.20
N ILE A 22 -5.88 8.84 15.17
CA ILE A 22 -5.97 7.39 14.94
C ILE A 22 -7.01 7.08 13.86
N ALA A 23 -6.84 5.95 13.19
CA ALA A 23 -7.88 5.32 12.37
C ALA A 23 -7.84 3.80 12.57
N VAL A 24 -8.94 3.13 12.23
CA VAL A 24 -9.15 1.70 12.50
C VAL A 24 -9.57 1.00 11.22
N HIS A 25 -8.93 -0.13 10.90
CA HIS A 25 -9.26 -0.99 9.77
C HIS A 25 -8.61 -2.37 9.94
N ASP A 26 -9.01 -3.35 9.14
CA ASP A 26 -8.28 -4.64 9.03
C ASP A 26 -7.16 -4.50 7.98
N PHE A 27 -5.92 -4.31 8.41
CA PHE A 27 -4.77 -4.06 7.52
C PHE A 27 -4.06 -5.35 7.08
N ASN A 28 -4.33 -6.47 7.74
CA ASN A 28 -3.67 -7.75 7.49
C ASN A 28 -4.63 -8.87 7.02
N ASN A 29 -5.89 -8.52 6.76
CA ASN A 29 -6.95 -9.39 6.26
C ASN A 29 -7.22 -10.60 7.18
N ASP A 30 -7.10 -10.41 8.49
CA ASP A 30 -7.37 -11.45 9.49
C ASP A 30 -8.77 -11.33 10.14
N SER A 31 -9.59 -10.41 9.63
CA SER A 31 -10.93 -10.05 10.11
C SER A 31 -10.95 -9.46 11.53
N ARG A 32 -9.85 -8.87 11.98
CA ARG A 32 -9.75 -8.16 13.26
C ARG A 32 -9.39 -6.71 13.00
N LEU A 33 -9.84 -5.85 13.90
CA LEU A 33 -9.56 -4.43 13.79
C LEU A 33 -8.13 -4.15 14.27
N ASP A 34 -7.38 -3.51 13.39
CA ASP A 34 -6.05 -2.93 13.64
C ASP A 34 -6.16 -1.41 13.81
N ILE A 35 -5.07 -0.78 14.23
CA ILE A 35 -5.01 0.67 14.47
C ILE A 35 -3.81 1.27 13.75
N VAL A 36 -4.03 2.39 13.04
CA VAL A 36 -2.97 3.31 12.62
C VAL A 36 -2.99 4.55 13.50
N VAL A 37 -1.81 5.05 13.88
CA VAL A 37 -1.62 6.25 14.70
C VAL A 37 -0.69 7.22 13.99
N ALA A 38 -1.09 8.49 13.90
CA ALA A 38 -0.21 9.59 13.47
C ALA A 38 0.63 10.08 14.66
N ASN A 39 1.94 9.86 14.60
CA ASN A 39 2.87 10.25 15.66
C ASN A 39 3.58 11.55 15.28
N TYR A 40 2.96 12.68 15.66
CA TYR A 40 3.39 14.04 15.33
C TYR A 40 4.88 14.27 15.63
N GLY A 41 5.31 13.96 16.86
CA GLY A 41 6.66 14.27 17.33
C GLY A 41 7.75 13.42 16.73
N SER A 42 7.43 12.18 16.34
CA SER A 42 8.39 11.24 15.78
C SER A 42 8.33 11.13 14.26
N ASN A 43 7.53 11.97 13.58
CA ASN A 43 7.47 12.05 12.12
C ASN A 43 7.22 10.69 11.43
N ASN A 44 6.27 9.93 11.97
CA ASN A 44 5.87 8.63 11.42
C ASN A 44 4.40 8.32 11.69
N VAL A 45 3.91 7.27 11.03
CA VAL A 45 2.72 6.55 11.47
C VAL A 45 3.12 5.23 12.13
N GLY A 46 2.37 4.81 13.14
CA GLY A 46 2.52 3.51 13.81
C GLY A 46 1.31 2.61 13.54
N ILE A 47 1.54 1.35 13.18
CA ILE A 47 0.52 0.34 12.93
C ILE A 47 0.53 -0.71 14.06
N PHE A 48 -0.60 -0.87 14.73
CA PHE A 48 -0.83 -1.85 15.78
C PHE A 48 -1.81 -2.92 15.28
N LEU A 49 -1.35 -4.16 15.14
CA LEU A 49 -2.22 -5.26 14.69
C LEU A 49 -3.02 -5.82 15.86
N GLY A 50 -4.30 -6.08 15.65
CA GLY A 50 -5.25 -6.54 16.66
C GLY A 50 -5.27 -8.06 16.81
N TYR A 51 -5.36 -8.52 18.05
CA TYR A 51 -5.60 -9.94 18.35
C TYR A 51 -7.09 -10.30 18.42
N GLY A 52 -8.00 -9.34 18.18
CA GLY A 52 -9.45 -9.54 18.14
C GLY A 52 -10.14 -9.64 19.51
N ASN A 53 -9.36 -9.56 20.60
CA ASN A 53 -9.83 -9.54 21.99
C ASN A 53 -9.63 -8.17 22.66
N GLY A 54 -9.37 -7.12 21.87
CA GLY A 54 -9.06 -5.77 22.34
C GLY A 54 -7.60 -5.54 22.73
N SER A 55 -6.72 -6.54 22.56
CA SER A 55 -5.27 -6.36 22.68
C SER A 55 -4.61 -6.25 21.30
N PHE A 56 -3.43 -5.63 21.28
CA PHE A 56 -2.68 -5.31 20.07
C PHE A 56 -1.21 -5.73 20.17
N THR A 57 -0.53 -5.83 19.02
CA THR A 57 0.93 -5.95 18.93
C THR A 57 1.62 -4.66 19.38
N ASN A 58 2.96 -4.69 19.46
CA ASN A 58 3.72 -3.43 19.39
C ASN A 58 3.58 -2.81 18.00
N GLN A 59 3.76 -1.49 17.91
CA GLN A 59 3.66 -0.82 16.61
C GLN A 59 4.80 -1.18 15.65
N THR A 60 4.45 -1.29 14.38
CA THR A 60 5.39 -1.16 13.25
C THR A 60 5.30 0.27 12.72
N THR A 61 6.44 0.96 12.57
CA THR A 61 6.45 2.38 12.21
C THR A 61 6.86 2.62 10.76
N TYR A 62 6.20 3.57 10.10
CA TYR A 62 6.52 4.03 8.75
C TYR A 62 6.79 5.55 8.74
N PRO A 63 7.96 6.01 8.27
CA PRO A 63 8.30 7.43 8.30
C PRO A 63 7.42 8.23 7.34
N THR A 64 6.95 9.39 7.78
CA THR A 64 6.20 10.37 6.98
C THR A 64 7.10 11.45 6.38
N GLY A 65 8.41 11.39 6.67
CA GLY A 65 9.43 12.34 6.23
C GLY A 65 9.86 13.30 7.34
N SER A 66 11.06 13.87 7.22
CA SER A 66 11.60 14.79 8.23
C SER A 66 10.75 16.06 8.37
N ASN A 67 10.45 16.45 9.61
CA ASN A 67 9.60 17.62 9.94
C ASN A 67 8.20 17.56 9.29
N SER A 68 7.67 16.36 9.08
CA SER A 68 6.34 16.16 8.49
C SER A 68 5.22 16.51 9.45
N ASP A 69 5.42 16.35 10.76
CA ASP A 69 4.44 16.69 11.79
C ASP A 69 3.04 16.10 11.45
N PRO A 70 2.91 14.76 11.32
CA PRO A 70 1.68 14.14 10.86
C PRO A 70 0.54 14.41 11.83
N TYR A 71 -0.54 15.02 11.32
CA TYR A 71 -1.62 15.58 12.13
C TYR A 71 -2.91 14.75 12.08
N SER A 72 -3.23 14.19 10.91
CA SER A 72 -4.44 13.39 10.70
C SER A 72 -4.14 12.20 9.81
N VAL A 73 -4.83 11.09 10.06
CA VAL A 73 -4.81 9.87 9.23
C VAL A 73 -6.21 9.58 8.70
N ALA A 74 -6.30 9.08 7.47
CA ALA A 74 -7.50 8.51 6.87
C ALA A 74 -7.14 7.16 6.22
N VAL A 75 -8.12 6.26 6.13
CA VAL A 75 -7.96 4.91 5.59
C VAL A 75 -9.08 4.64 4.61
N ASP A 76 -8.72 4.19 3.41
CA ASP A 76 -9.64 3.71 2.37
C ASP A 76 -8.82 2.98 1.29
N ASP A 77 -9.48 2.34 0.32
CA ASP A 77 -8.84 1.80 -0.88
C ASP A 77 -8.65 2.92 -1.91
N PHE A 78 -7.48 3.59 -1.89
CA PHE A 78 -7.22 4.75 -2.73
C PHE A 78 -6.68 4.39 -4.12
N ASN A 79 -6.18 3.17 -4.31
CA ASN A 79 -5.63 2.70 -5.57
C ASN A 79 -6.54 1.70 -6.32
N ASN A 80 -7.67 1.32 -5.72
CA ASN A 80 -8.67 0.37 -6.20
C ASN A 80 -8.12 -1.07 -6.37
N ASP A 81 -7.32 -1.55 -5.42
CA ASP A 81 -6.79 -2.92 -5.36
C ASP A 81 -7.48 -3.79 -4.30
N THR A 82 -8.52 -3.27 -3.64
CA THR A 82 -9.29 -3.88 -2.54
C THR A 82 -8.52 -4.05 -1.23
N ILE A 83 -7.34 -3.44 -1.11
CA ILE A 83 -6.52 -3.42 0.09
C ILE A 83 -6.59 -2.01 0.71
N PRO A 84 -6.73 -1.88 2.04
CA PRO A 84 -6.75 -0.57 2.67
C PRO A 84 -5.41 0.14 2.57
N ASP A 85 -5.45 1.36 2.06
CA ASP A 85 -4.33 2.31 2.01
C ASP A 85 -4.47 3.35 3.15
N ILE A 86 -3.38 4.03 3.48
CA ILE A 86 -3.36 5.09 4.50
C ILE A 86 -2.96 6.42 3.86
N VAL A 87 -3.74 7.46 4.10
CA VAL A 87 -3.38 8.85 3.76
C VAL A 87 -3.12 9.63 5.03
N VAL A 88 -2.04 10.41 5.03
CA VAL A 88 -1.59 11.21 6.18
C VAL A 88 -1.51 12.67 5.78
N ALA A 89 -2.15 13.54 6.56
CA ALA A 89 -1.98 14.99 6.45
C ALA A 89 -0.74 15.41 7.25
N ASN A 90 0.31 15.84 6.54
CA ASN A 90 1.55 16.31 7.13
C ASN A 90 1.52 17.84 7.28
N HIS A 91 1.33 18.30 8.51
CA HIS A 91 1.23 19.73 8.80
C HIS A 91 2.55 20.46 8.54
N GLY A 92 3.68 19.86 8.92
CA GLY A 92 4.99 20.52 8.86
C GLY A 92 5.54 20.65 7.45
N THR A 93 5.24 19.70 6.57
CA THR A 93 5.66 19.72 5.15
C THR A 93 4.58 20.22 4.19
N ASN A 94 3.40 20.62 4.68
CA ASN A 94 2.27 21.10 3.88
C ASN A 94 1.87 20.16 2.73
N ASN A 95 1.87 18.85 2.97
CA ASN A 95 1.56 17.85 1.94
C ASN A 95 0.78 16.65 2.49
N LEU A 96 0.38 15.76 1.58
CA LEU A 96 -0.16 14.45 1.93
C LEU A 96 0.91 13.38 1.72
N GLY A 97 1.03 12.46 2.65
CA GLY A 97 1.71 11.18 2.46
C GLY A 97 0.68 10.08 2.16
N VAL A 98 1.02 9.15 1.27
CA VAL A 98 0.20 7.97 0.98
C VAL A 98 1.03 6.72 1.24
N PHE A 99 0.47 5.78 1.96
CA PHE A 99 1.04 4.46 2.19
C PHE A 99 0.12 3.42 1.55
N LEU A 100 0.63 2.70 0.54
CA LEU A 100 -0.14 1.67 -0.15
C LEU A 100 -0.09 0.36 0.62
N GLY A 101 -1.23 -0.24 0.88
CA GLY A 101 -1.33 -1.48 1.64
C GLY A 101 -0.86 -2.71 0.84
N TYR A 102 -0.29 -3.69 1.54
CA TYR A 102 -0.01 -5.02 0.96
C TYR A 102 -0.98 -6.10 1.47
N GLY A 103 -1.93 -5.76 2.35
CA GLY A 103 -2.93 -6.69 2.88
C GLY A 103 -2.39 -7.69 3.90
N ASN A 104 -1.15 -7.50 4.36
CA ASN A 104 -0.49 -8.32 5.38
C ASN A 104 0.01 -7.47 6.57
N GLY A 105 -0.54 -6.26 6.73
CA GLY A 105 -0.10 -5.27 7.72
C GLY A 105 1.14 -4.48 7.33
N ALA A 106 1.75 -4.74 6.16
CA ALA A 106 2.85 -3.95 5.63
C ALA A 106 2.38 -2.94 4.58
N PHE A 107 3.15 -1.85 4.44
CA PHE A 107 2.85 -0.75 3.54
C PHE A 107 4.05 -0.28 2.73
N ALA A 108 3.80 0.15 1.49
CA ALA A 108 4.74 0.86 0.65
C ALA A 108 4.64 2.37 0.89
N ILE A 109 5.76 3.08 1.02
CA ILE A 109 5.75 4.54 1.13
C ILE A 109 5.67 5.15 -0.28
N TYR A 110 4.62 5.91 -0.56
CA TYR A 110 4.50 6.66 -1.80
C TYR A 110 4.69 8.16 -1.52
N THR A 111 5.93 8.62 -1.67
CA THR A 111 6.25 10.05 -1.55
C THR A 111 5.88 10.76 -2.83
N SER A 112 4.89 11.66 -2.74
CA SER A 112 4.30 12.51 -3.78
C SER A 112 3.43 11.77 -4.80
N ILE A 113 2.13 12.13 -4.80
CA ILE A 113 1.47 12.40 -6.09
C ILE A 113 2.28 13.58 -6.64
N PRO A 114 2.99 13.47 -7.77
CA PRO A 114 3.40 14.68 -8.47
C PRO A 114 2.14 15.51 -8.63
N ASP A 115 2.23 16.80 -8.34
CA ASP A 115 1.23 17.81 -8.70
C ASP A 115 0.35 17.32 -9.87
N PRO A 116 -1.00 17.29 -9.80
CA PRO A 116 -1.85 16.84 -10.91
C PRO A 116 -1.54 17.55 -12.26
N LEU A 117 -0.70 18.59 -12.24
CA LEU A 117 -0.18 19.30 -13.39
C LEU A 117 1.19 18.82 -13.95
N VAL A 118 1.82 17.79 -13.39
CA VAL A 118 3.07 17.21 -13.94
C VAL A 118 2.96 15.70 -14.06
N ILE A 119 1.91 15.23 -14.73
CA ILE A 119 2.08 14.00 -15.51
C ILE A 119 2.69 14.46 -16.82
N SER A 120 4.03 14.49 -16.89
CA SER A 120 4.69 14.67 -18.18
C SER A 120 4.14 13.59 -19.12
N GLY A 121 3.93 13.94 -20.39
CA GLY A 121 3.35 13.02 -21.39
C GLY A 121 4.08 11.67 -21.42
N ASP A 122 5.36 11.66 -21.04
CA ASP A 122 6.22 10.49 -20.94
C ASP A 122 5.76 9.48 -19.86
N THR A 123 5.23 9.95 -18.72
CA THR A 123 4.76 9.05 -17.64
C THR A 123 3.43 8.40 -17.99
N ILE A 124 2.48 9.14 -18.60
CA ILE A 124 1.23 8.55 -19.14
C ILE A 124 1.54 7.55 -20.25
N GLN A 125 2.43 7.91 -21.17
CA GLN A 125 2.83 6.98 -22.23
C GLN A 125 3.49 5.73 -21.64
N LYS A 126 4.37 5.87 -20.64
CA LYS A 126 5.01 4.72 -20.01
C LYS A 126 4.01 3.83 -19.26
N LEU A 127 3.12 4.39 -18.46
CA LEU A 127 2.05 3.65 -17.77
C LEU A 127 1.10 2.96 -18.76
N ALA A 128 0.73 3.65 -19.84
CA ALA A 128 -0.11 3.07 -20.89
C ALA A 128 0.62 1.93 -21.62
N ILE A 129 1.89 2.11 -21.95
CA ILE A 129 2.73 1.09 -22.58
C ILE A 129 2.92 -0.12 -21.66
N ASP A 130 3.18 0.07 -20.38
CA ASP A 130 3.40 -1.01 -19.43
C ASP A 130 2.11 -1.82 -19.20
N ARG A 131 0.94 -1.15 -19.14
CA ARG A 131 -0.38 -1.81 -19.10
C ARG A 131 -0.67 -2.58 -20.40
N ILE A 132 -0.40 -2.00 -21.56
CA ILE A 132 -0.60 -2.66 -22.86
C ILE A 132 0.33 -3.87 -23.00
N LYS A 133 1.60 -3.75 -22.61
CA LYS A 133 2.56 -4.87 -22.62
C LYS A 133 2.10 -6.00 -21.70
N SER A 134 1.70 -5.67 -20.48
CA SER A 134 1.19 -6.65 -19.52
C SER A 134 -0.03 -7.40 -20.05
N LEU A 135 -0.97 -6.67 -20.67
CA LEU A 135 -2.17 -7.25 -21.29
C LEU A 135 -1.81 -8.15 -22.48
N ILE A 136 -0.90 -7.72 -23.36
CA ILE A 136 -0.44 -8.52 -24.51
C ILE A 136 0.25 -9.80 -24.03
N THR A 137 1.13 -9.72 -23.03
CA THR A 137 1.77 -10.90 -22.45
C THR A 137 0.74 -11.88 -21.90
N HIS A 138 -0.26 -11.38 -21.16
CA HIS A 138 -1.37 -12.20 -20.66
C HIS A 138 -2.18 -12.86 -21.77
N ILE A 139 -2.54 -12.11 -22.81
CA ILE A 139 -3.30 -12.62 -23.96
C ILE A 139 -2.49 -13.67 -24.72
N LEU A 140 -1.19 -13.46 -24.93
CA LEU A 140 -0.31 -14.46 -25.55
C LEU A 140 -0.25 -15.72 -24.70
N HIS A 141 -0.06 -15.60 -23.39
CA HIS A 141 -0.09 -16.76 -22.48
C HIS A 141 -1.40 -17.55 -22.62
N LEU A 142 -2.54 -16.86 -22.64
CA LEU A 142 -3.84 -17.50 -22.80
C LEU A 142 -4.00 -18.16 -24.18
N LEU A 143 -3.59 -17.50 -25.26
CA LEU A 143 -3.68 -18.02 -26.62
C LEU A 143 -2.79 -19.24 -26.82
N PHE A 144 -1.55 -19.22 -26.35
CA PHE A 144 -0.64 -20.35 -26.46
C PHE A 144 -1.07 -21.53 -25.60
N TYR A 145 -1.60 -21.25 -24.40
CA TYR A 145 -2.17 -22.29 -23.56
C TYR A 145 -3.40 -22.94 -24.21
N VAL A 146 -4.33 -22.15 -24.75
CA VAL A 146 -5.58 -22.67 -25.37
C VAL A 146 -5.31 -23.36 -26.71
N GLN A 147 -4.43 -22.81 -27.55
CA GLN A 147 -4.17 -23.32 -28.90
C GLN A 147 -3.18 -24.49 -28.93
N TYR A 148 -2.22 -24.51 -27.99
CA TYR A 148 -1.08 -25.45 -28.02
C TYR A 148 -0.83 -26.18 -26.70
N GLY A 149 -1.55 -25.87 -25.62
CA GLY A 149 -1.38 -26.51 -24.31
C GLY A 149 -0.05 -26.19 -23.62
N LEU A 150 0.60 -25.08 -23.99
CA LEU A 150 1.93 -24.71 -23.49
C LEU A 150 1.83 -23.96 -22.16
N ASP A 151 2.69 -24.31 -21.21
CA ASP A 151 2.92 -23.54 -19.99
C ASP A 151 3.91 -22.39 -20.24
N GLU A 152 4.15 -21.56 -19.21
CA GLU A 152 5.00 -20.37 -19.31
C GLU A 152 6.40 -20.68 -19.86
N LYS A 153 6.96 -21.85 -19.53
CA LYS A 153 8.26 -22.29 -20.02
C LYS A 153 8.20 -22.72 -21.50
N GLY A 154 7.17 -23.46 -21.89
CA GLY A 154 6.94 -23.85 -23.28
C GLY A 154 6.71 -22.67 -24.23
N ILE A 155 6.13 -21.58 -23.72
CA ILE A 155 5.95 -20.33 -24.48
C ILE A 155 7.30 -19.65 -24.74
N LEU A 156 8.13 -19.47 -23.71
CA LEU A 156 9.44 -18.82 -23.85
C LEU A 156 10.37 -19.57 -24.81
N ASP A 157 10.36 -20.90 -24.78
CA ASP A 157 11.17 -21.74 -25.68
C ASP A 157 10.68 -21.64 -27.15
N SER A 158 9.37 -21.44 -27.38
CA SER A 158 8.81 -21.27 -28.72
C SER A 158 9.23 -19.95 -29.39
N PHE A 159 9.43 -18.88 -28.62
CA PHE A 159 9.90 -17.59 -29.11
C PHE A 159 11.40 -17.58 -29.45
N LEU A 160 12.20 -18.41 -28.78
CA LEU A 160 13.64 -18.53 -29.04
C LEU A 160 13.97 -19.34 -30.31
N LEU A 161 13.01 -20.11 -30.83
CA LEU A 161 13.21 -21.01 -31.98
C LEU A 161 12.71 -20.45 -33.32
N SER A 162 12.01 -19.31 -33.34
CA SER A 162 11.54 -18.67 -34.58
C SER A 162 12.37 -17.42 -34.92
N PRO A 163 13.19 -17.40 -36.00
CA PRO A 163 13.78 -16.16 -36.48
C PRO A 163 12.68 -15.33 -37.15
N PHE A 164 12.10 -14.37 -36.43
CA PHE A 164 11.28 -13.33 -37.05
C PHE A 164 12.20 -12.40 -37.84
N THR A 165 12.36 -12.65 -39.13
CA THR A 165 13.01 -11.70 -40.03
C THR A 165 12.06 -10.54 -40.30
N TYR A 166 12.31 -9.40 -39.67
CA TYR A 166 11.61 -8.15 -39.96
C TYR A 166 12.03 -7.66 -41.35
N ARG A 167 11.14 -7.71 -42.35
CA ARG A 167 11.35 -6.94 -43.60
C ARG A 167 10.84 -5.53 -43.38
N GLN A 168 11.70 -4.55 -43.66
CA GLN A 168 11.37 -3.11 -43.70
C GLN A 168 10.28 -2.81 -44.72
#